data_AF-A0ABD1IZD1-F1
#
_entry.id   AF-A0ABD1IZD1-F1
#
_cell.length_a   1.000
_cell.length_b   1.000
_cell.length_c   1.000
_cell.angle_alpha   90.00
_cell.angle_beta   90.00
_cell.angle_gamma   90.00
#
_symmetry.space_group_name_H-M   'P 1'
#
loop_
_entity.id
_entity.type
_entity.pdbx_description
1 polymer ?
#
loop_
_entity_poly.entity_id
_entity_poly.type
_entity_poly.pdbx_seq_one_letter_code
_entity_poly.pdbx_strand_id
1 'polypeptide(L)'
;MSLASFHIMQTLKNSPAAIRRKFRRDRIESLSHGDPIFKAHYLGTKKIFSLDLEQAEDAIERLLDDAPAPSKLGKDHALVVRPRYVEVKELSTGRQLTKTYLQDIAYCASHTSRPNVFLYICRQPGQQLQCRVFWCSRAERAKDMTACLARSFQRALSDWQDGGSATLPQPEVRAKEDEAPGSPNTTRGSTLPASLGKVRWRRRGSVSRSPLRAITRRGSTSDSWH
;
A
#
# COMPACT_ATOMS: atom_id res chain seq x y z
N MET A 1 57.33 7.88 11.96
CA MET A 1 56.07 8.62 11.71
C MET A 1 55.64 9.30 13.01
N SER A 2 55.39 10.61 12.96
CA SER A 2 55.31 11.48 14.15
C SER A 2 54.09 11.18 15.05
N LEU A 3 54.34 11.05 16.35
CA LEU A 3 53.30 10.91 17.40
C LEU A 3 52.24 12.03 17.35
N ALA A 4 52.61 13.21 16.84
CA ALA A 4 51.70 14.34 16.67
C ALA A 4 50.54 14.04 15.70
N SER A 5 50.79 13.22 14.67
CA SER A 5 49.78 12.85 13.67
C SER A 5 48.70 11.94 14.26
N PHE A 6 49.09 11.03 15.17
CA PHE A 6 48.15 10.16 15.87
C PHE A 6 47.26 10.95 16.83
N HIS A 7 47.84 11.91 17.54
CA HIS A 7 47.10 12.75 18.47
C HIS A 7 46.05 13.61 17.74
N ILE A 8 46.43 14.26 16.64
CA ILE A 8 45.50 15.01 15.78
C ILE A 8 44.35 14.14 15.28
N MET A 9 44.62 12.93 14.79
CA MET A 9 43.56 12.02 14.34
C MET A 9 42.62 11.59 15.47
N GLN A 10 43.14 11.43 16.68
CA GLN A 10 42.34 11.09 17.86
C GLN A 10 41.45 12.26 18.31
N THR A 11 41.96 13.50 18.25
CA THR A 11 41.19 14.72 18.54
C THR A 11 40.12 14.97 17.49
N LEU A 12 40.39 14.69 16.21
CA LEU A 12 39.39 14.77 15.13
C LEU A 12 38.28 13.73 15.28
N LYS A 13 38.61 12.51 15.72
CA LYS A 13 37.62 11.46 16.01
C LYS A 13 36.71 11.81 17.19
N ASN A 14 37.25 12.49 18.19
CA ASN A 14 36.52 12.96 19.37
C ASN A 14 35.90 14.36 19.20
N SER A 15 36.03 14.95 18.01
CA SER A 15 35.48 16.26 17.71
C SER A 15 33.95 16.27 17.87
N PRO A 16 33.37 17.30 18.50
CA PRO A 16 31.92 17.52 18.51
C PRO A 16 31.31 17.55 17.11
N ALA A 17 32.08 17.83 16.06
CA ALA A 17 31.62 17.75 14.67
C ALA A 17 31.29 16.31 14.23
N ALA A 18 32.03 15.31 14.71
CA ALA A 18 31.73 13.90 14.47
C ALA A 18 30.44 13.45 15.18
N ILE A 19 30.20 13.99 16.38
CA ILE A 19 28.96 13.77 17.14
C ILE A 19 27.76 14.43 16.46
N ARG A 20 27.91 15.65 15.92
CA ARG A 20 26.84 16.33 15.15
C ARG A 20 26.39 15.54 13.93
N ARG A 21 27.27 14.75 13.30
CA ARG A 21 26.87 13.84 12.20
C ARG A 21 25.97 12.72 12.68
N LYS A 22 26.20 12.19 13.89
CA LYS A 22 25.34 11.19 14.54
C LYS A 22 24.02 11.79 15.06
N PHE A 23 24.02 13.08 15.41
CA PHE A 23 22.84 13.79 15.93
C PHE A 23 22.01 14.52 14.86
N ARG A 24 22.43 14.47 13.59
CA ARG A 24 21.50 14.74 12.50
C ARG A 24 20.51 13.59 12.48
N ARG A 25 19.45 13.69 13.30
CA ARG A 25 18.22 12.90 13.13
C ARG A 25 17.96 12.86 11.63
N ASP A 26 17.98 11.67 11.06
CA ASP A 26 17.76 11.52 9.63
C ASP A 26 16.42 12.19 9.35
N ARG A 27 16.43 13.28 8.56
CA ARG A 27 15.22 14.03 8.21
C ARG A 27 14.12 13.09 7.73
N ILE A 28 14.54 11.98 7.12
CA ILE A 28 13.73 10.87 6.65
C ILE A 28 12.98 10.21 7.81
N GLU A 29 13.63 9.79 8.90
CA GLU A 29 12.98 9.13 10.04
C GLU A 29 11.86 9.97 10.67
N SER A 30 12.02 11.30 10.71
CA SER A 30 10.96 12.19 11.21
C SER A 30 9.68 12.15 10.38
N LEU A 31 9.76 11.74 9.10
CA LEU A 31 8.59 11.62 8.22
C LEU A 31 7.75 10.37 8.54
N SER A 32 8.36 9.35 9.16
CA SER A 32 7.73 8.05 9.38
C SER A 32 7.16 7.85 10.77
N HIS A 33 7.57 8.63 11.77
CA HIS A 33 7.05 8.51 13.15
C HIS A 33 7.17 7.08 13.71
N GLY A 34 8.24 6.36 13.34
CA GLY A 34 8.51 4.99 13.78
C GLY A 34 8.08 3.90 12.80
N ASP A 35 7.34 4.24 11.74
CA ASP A 35 7.00 3.28 10.69
C ASP A 35 8.15 3.04 9.69
N PRO A 36 8.20 1.88 9.01
CA PRO A 36 9.18 1.61 7.98
C PRO A 36 9.17 2.68 6.87
N ILE A 37 10.36 3.15 6.49
CA ILE A 37 10.53 4.22 5.52
C ILE A 37 11.71 3.94 4.58
N PHE A 38 11.49 4.19 3.30
CA PHE A 38 12.47 3.95 2.24
C PHE A 38 12.68 5.20 1.40
N LYS A 39 13.96 5.61 1.26
CA LYS A 39 14.35 6.67 0.33
C LYS A 39 14.39 6.13 -1.10
N ALA A 40 13.63 6.73 -2.00
CA ALA A 40 13.58 6.39 -3.42
C ALA A 40 13.20 7.62 -4.26
N HIS A 41 13.29 7.53 -5.58
CA HIS A 41 12.73 8.52 -6.49
C HIS A 41 11.41 8.02 -7.03
N TYR A 42 10.32 8.75 -6.77
CA TYR A 42 9.03 8.44 -7.36
C TYR A 42 9.00 8.97 -8.80
N LEU A 43 8.91 8.06 -9.78
CA LEU A 43 8.91 8.41 -11.21
C LEU A 43 7.52 8.82 -11.69
N GLY A 44 6.48 8.27 -11.05
CA GLY A 44 5.09 8.63 -11.33
C GLY A 44 4.17 7.43 -11.45
N THR A 45 3.09 7.64 -12.20
CA THR A 45 2.02 6.67 -12.43
C THR A 45 1.68 6.55 -13.90
N LYS A 46 1.39 5.34 -14.37
CA LYS A 46 0.69 5.10 -15.64
C LYS A 46 -0.54 4.24 -15.38
N LYS A 47 -1.59 4.48 -16.18
CA LYS A 47 -2.82 3.69 -16.13
C LYS A 47 -2.61 2.39 -16.90
N ILE A 48 -3.12 1.29 -16.35
CA ILE A 48 -3.18 -0.02 -17.00
C ILE A 48 -4.61 -0.54 -16.91
N PHE A 49 -4.99 -1.41 -17.85
CA PHE A 49 -6.36 -1.90 -17.94
C PHE A 49 -6.56 -3.20 -17.15
N SER A 50 -5.52 -4.03 -17.11
CA SER A 50 -5.48 -5.34 -16.44
C SER A 50 -4.16 -5.53 -15.68
N LEU A 51 -4.02 -6.65 -15.00
CA LEU A 51 -2.76 -7.08 -14.35
C LEU A 51 -1.85 -7.86 -15.31
N ASP A 52 -2.00 -7.64 -16.62
CA ASP A 52 -1.21 -8.34 -17.63
C ASP A 52 0.24 -7.86 -17.61
N LEU A 53 1.16 -8.81 -17.70
CA LEU A 53 2.60 -8.54 -17.59
C LEU A 53 3.08 -7.56 -18.67
N GLU A 54 2.66 -7.77 -19.92
CA GLU A 54 3.05 -6.92 -21.05
C GLU A 54 2.60 -5.47 -20.86
N GLN A 55 1.38 -5.24 -20.37
CA GLN A 55 0.88 -3.90 -20.06
C GLN A 55 1.65 -3.25 -18.91
N ALA A 56 2.00 -4.04 -17.89
CA ALA A 56 2.77 -3.54 -16.76
C ALA A 56 4.19 -3.17 -17.18
N GLU A 57 4.86 -4.01 -17.97
CA GLU A 57 6.20 -3.76 -18.52
C GLU A 57 6.20 -2.50 -19.39
N ASP A 58 5.30 -2.40 -20.37
CA ASP A 58 5.16 -1.22 -21.23
C ASP A 58 4.89 0.08 -20.44
N ALA A 59 4.09 -0.01 -19.37
CA ALA A 59 3.88 1.11 -18.46
C ALA A 59 5.14 1.50 -17.67
N ILE A 60 5.96 0.53 -17.29
CA ILE A 60 7.22 0.76 -16.58
C ILE A 60 8.25 1.37 -17.53
N GLU A 61 8.40 0.84 -18.74
CA GLU A 61 9.36 1.34 -19.74
C GLU A 61 9.07 2.79 -20.10
N ARG A 62 7.82 3.13 -20.39
CA ARG A 62 7.44 4.54 -20.64
C ARG A 62 7.77 5.47 -19.47
N LEU A 63 7.59 5.02 -18.23
CA LEU A 63 7.94 5.84 -17.06
C LEU A 63 9.45 6.00 -16.87
N LEU A 64 10.23 5.02 -17.31
CA LEU A 64 11.69 5.08 -17.26
C LEU A 64 12.25 5.94 -18.39
N ASP A 65 11.65 5.89 -19.57
CA ASP A 65 12.02 6.70 -20.72
C ASP A 65 11.61 8.18 -20.54
N ASP A 66 10.44 8.41 -19.95
CA ASP A 66 9.96 9.76 -19.56
C ASP A 66 10.80 10.34 -18.40
N ALA A 67 11.50 9.49 -17.63
CA ALA A 67 12.29 9.93 -16.49
C ALA A 67 13.62 10.59 -16.95
N PRO A 68 14.04 11.68 -16.28
CA PRO A 68 15.40 12.17 -16.46
C PRO A 68 16.40 11.05 -16.17
N ALA A 69 17.54 11.08 -16.86
CA ALA A 69 18.65 10.16 -16.59
C ALA A 69 18.85 9.99 -15.06
N PRO A 70 19.16 8.79 -14.57
CA PRO A 70 19.17 8.50 -13.13
C PRO A 70 20.09 9.41 -12.30
N SER A 71 21.08 10.04 -12.94
CA SER A 71 21.96 11.06 -12.35
C SER A 71 21.32 12.43 -12.13
N LYS A 72 20.12 12.68 -12.67
CA LYS A 72 19.38 13.95 -12.65
C LYS A 72 17.96 13.82 -12.08
N LEU A 73 17.66 12.74 -11.35
CA LEU A 73 16.35 12.58 -10.69
C LEU A 73 16.17 13.70 -9.65
N GLY A 74 15.40 14.73 -9.99
CA GLY A 74 15.47 16.02 -9.32
C GLY A 74 14.96 16.05 -7.87
N LYS A 75 14.06 15.13 -7.49
CA LYS A 75 13.44 15.11 -6.16
C LYS A 75 13.59 13.74 -5.50
N ASP A 76 14.09 13.75 -4.27
CA ASP A 76 14.07 12.58 -3.41
C ASP A 76 12.71 12.43 -2.73
N HIS A 77 12.24 11.19 -2.64
CA HIS A 77 10.99 10.83 -2.03
C HIS A 77 11.20 9.78 -0.93
N ALA A 78 10.24 9.72 0.00
CA ALA A 78 10.11 8.66 0.97
C ALA A 78 8.85 7.85 0.68
N LEU A 79 8.99 6.54 0.54
CA LEU A 79 7.87 5.61 0.67
C LEU A 79 7.78 5.19 2.14
N VAL A 80 6.68 5.54 2.79
CA VAL A 80 6.39 5.13 4.17
C VAL A 80 5.35 4.03 4.15
N VAL A 81 5.66 2.91 4.81
CA VAL A 81 4.77 1.76 4.90
C VAL A 81 4.08 1.80 6.26
N ARG A 82 2.79 2.16 6.27
CA ARG A 82 1.96 2.18 7.48
C ARG A 82 1.20 0.86 7.62
N PRO A 83 0.66 0.54 8.80
CA PRO A 83 -0.11 -0.69 9.00
C PRO A 83 -1.31 -0.88 8.07
N ARG A 84 -1.94 0.21 7.59
CA ARG A 84 -3.15 0.16 6.72
C ARG A 84 -2.99 0.75 5.33
N TYR A 85 -1.92 1.50 5.08
CA TYR A 85 -1.70 2.18 3.80
C TYR A 85 -0.21 2.44 3.57
N VAL A 86 0.16 2.73 2.33
CA VAL A 86 1.46 3.32 2.00
C VAL A 86 1.26 4.78 1.62
N GLU A 87 2.26 5.60 1.91
CA GLU A 87 2.26 7.00 1.50
C GLU A 87 3.61 7.38 0.89
N VAL A 88 3.55 8.21 -0.15
CA VAL A 88 4.75 8.80 -0.76
C VAL A 88 4.86 10.23 -0.28
N LYS A 89 6.00 10.61 0.29
CA LYS A 89 6.30 11.97 0.74
C LYS A 89 7.49 12.54 -0.03
N GLU A 90 7.43 13.82 -0.36
CA GLU A 90 8.60 14.55 -0.86
C GLU A 90 9.56 14.83 0.32
N LEU A 91 10.85 14.49 0.20
CA LEU A 91 11.79 14.61 1.32
C LEU A 91 12.14 16.06 1.69
N SER A 92 12.12 16.97 0.72
CA SER A 92 12.49 18.37 0.93
C SER A 92 11.46 19.12 1.78
N THR A 93 10.18 18.90 1.47
CA THR A 93 9.03 19.60 2.08
C THR A 93 8.30 18.77 3.13
N GLY A 94 8.46 17.44 3.12
CA GLY A 94 7.64 16.52 3.91
C GLY A 94 6.21 16.35 3.38
N ARG A 95 5.86 17.00 2.26
CA ARG A 95 4.52 16.96 1.67
C ARG A 95 4.14 15.54 1.28
N GLN A 96 2.97 15.09 1.71
CA GLN A 96 2.36 13.86 1.21
C GLN A 96 1.90 14.05 -0.23
N LEU A 97 2.47 13.26 -1.14
CA LEU A 97 2.11 13.25 -2.56
C LEU A 97 0.96 12.29 -2.82
N THR A 98 1.02 11.09 -2.24
CA THR A 98 0.00 10.07 -2.44
C THR A 98 -0.21 9.23 -1.19
N LYS A 99 -1.42 8.68 -1.06
CA LYS A 99 -1.83 7.74 -0.03
C LYS A 99 -2.60 6.60 -0.71
N THR A 100 -2.15 5.37 -0.51
CA THR A 100 -2.74 4.17 -1.12
C THR A 100 -3.01 3.15 -0.04
N TYR A 101 -4.26 2.76 0.17
CA TYR A 101 -4.58 1.73 1.16
C TYR A 101 -4.06 0.37 0.72
N LEU A 102 -3.65 -0.46 1.67
CA LEU A 102 -3.11 -1.79 1.36
C LEU A 102 -4.13 -2.65 0.60
N GLN A 103 -5.41 -2.56 0.96
CA GLN A 103 -6.51 -3.26 0.28
C GLN A 103 -6.68 -2.88 -1.20
N ASP A 104 -6.17 -1.71 -1.61
CA ASP A 104 -6.26 -1.24 -2.99
C ASP A 104 -5.05 -1.66 -3.82
N ILE A 105 -3.98 -2.17 -3.20
CA ILE A 105 -2.79 -2.65 -3.90
C ILE A 105 -3.02 -4.10 -4.31
N ALA A 106 -2.97 -4.34 -5.62
CA ALA A 106 -3.16 -5.67 -6.21
C ALA A 106 -1.85 -6.44 -6.36
N TYR A 107 -0.73 -5.72 -6.56
CA TYR A 107 0.57 -6.33 -6.84
C TYR A 107 1.72 -5.41 -6.40
N CYS A 108 2.84 -5.98 -5.98
CA CYS A 108 4.09 -5.25 -5.77
C CYS A 108 5.30 -6.13 -6.06
N ALA A 109 6.36 -5.54 -6.62
CA ALA A 109 7.58 -6.26 -6.95
C ALA A 109 8.80 -5.35 -7.11
N SER A 110 9.98 -5.94 -6.97
CA SER A 110 11.22 -5.43 -7.54
C SER A 110 11.35 -5.96 -8.96
N HIS A 111 11.73 -5.12 -9.92
CA HIS A 111 11.81 -5.51 -11.33
C HIS A 111 13.00 -6.44 -11.60
N THR A 112 12.79 -7.48 -12.42
CA THR A 112 13.81 -8.51 -12.70
C THR A 112 15.00 -7.96 -13.53
N SER A 113 14.72 -7.36 -14.69
CA SER A 113 15.77 -6.83 -15.59
C SER A 113 16.40 -5.52 -15.10
N ARG A 114 15.67 -4.73 -14.31
CA ARG A 114 16.11 -3.43 -13.80
C ARG A 114 16.08 -3.47 -12.27
N PRO A 115 17.09 -4.04 -11.60
CA PRO A 115 17.00 -4.42 -10.19
C PRO A 115 16.85 -3.25 -9.22
N ASN A 116 17.14 -2.02 -9.67
CA ASN A 116 16.92 -0.79 -8.91
C ASN A 116 15.46 -0.30 -8.95
N VAL A 117 14.59 -0.90 -9.77
CA VAL A 117 13.21 -0.47 -9.91
C VAL A 117 12.33 -1.25 -8.94
N PHE A 118 11.55 -0.53 -8.16
CA PHE A 118 10.46 -1.06 -7.35
C PHE A 118 9.14 -0.52 -7.87
N LEU A 119 8.10 -1.35 -7.85
CA LEU A 119 6.76 -0.94 -8.27
C LEU A 119 5.66 -1.57 -7.44
N TYR A 120 4.50 -0.92 -7.48
CA TYR A 120 3.25 -1.53 -7.09
C TYR A 120 2.11 -1.10 -7.99
N ILE A 121 1.12 -1.97 -8.13
CA ILE A 121 -0.09 -1.73 -8.90
C ILE A 121 -1.25 -1.59 -7.93
N CYS A 122 -1.99 -0.50 -8.04
CA CYS A 122 -3.15 -0.26 -7.19
C CYS A 122 -4.39 0.14 -7.99
N ARG A 123 -5.56 -0.20 -7.45
CA ARG A 123 -6.85 0.30 -7.91
C ARG A 123 -7.11 1.66 -7.28
N GLN A 124 -7.42 2.67 -8.08
CA GLN A 124 -7.98 3.91 -7.56
C GLN A 124 -9.52 3.86 -7.64
N PRO A 125 -10.25 4.21 -6.57
CA PRO A 125 -11.71 4.24 -6.60
C PRO A 125 -12.23 5.10 -7.77
N GLY A 126 -13.11 4.53 -8.59
CA GLY A 126 -13.66 5.20 -9.76
C GLY A 126 -12.68 5.37 -10.95
N GLN A 127 -11.49 4.76 -10.89
CA GLN A 127 -10.51 4.80 -11.97
C GLN A 127 -9.98 3.40 -12.32
N GLN A 128 -9.21 3.35 -13.41
CA GLN A 128 -8.45 2.17 -13.83
C GLN A 128 -7.31 1.84 -12.85
N LEU A 129 -6.71 0.66 -13.03
CA LEU A 129 -5.49 0.27 -12.31
C LEU A 129 -4.36 1.26 -12.64
N GLN A 130 -3.51 1.52 -11.67
CA GLN A 130 -2.35 2.39 -11.81
C GLN A 130 -1.09 1.63 -11.41
N CYS A 131 -0.13 1.58 -12.33
CA CYS A 131 1.23 1.16 -12.04
C CYS A 131 2.02 2.36 -11.50
N ARG A 132 2.65 2.20 -10.34
CA ARG A 132 3.47 3.21 -9.66
C ARG A 132 4.89 2.73 -9.58
N VAL A 133 5.80 3.55 -10.11
CA VAL A 133 7.19 3.15 -10.31
C VAL A 133 8.12 4.04 -9.50
N PHE A 134 9.09 3.38 -8.86
CA PHE A 134 10.10 3.99 -8.03
C PHE A 134 11.48 3.54 -8.48
N TRP A 135 12.40 4.50 -8.56
CA TRP A 135 13.82 4.23 -8.75
C TRP A 135 14.54 4.24 -7.41
N CYS A 136 15.24 3.16 -7.10
CA CYS A 136 16.03 2.99 -5.89
C CYS A 136 17.52 3.21 -6.18
N SER A 137 18.27 3.65 -5.18
CA SER A 137 19.72 3.82 -5.32
C SER A 137 20.48 2.50 -5.44
N ARG A 138 19.89 1.40 -4.98
CA ARG A 138 20.49 0.06 -4.93
C ARG A 138 19.42 -1.01 -5.14
N ALA A 139 19.82 -2.15 -5.68
CA ALA A 139 18.96 -3.30 -5.92
C ALA A 139 18.40 -3.89 -4.62
N GLU A 140 19.22 -3.98 -3.58
CA GLU A 140 18.81 -4.51 -2.27
C GLU A 140 17.67 -3.67 -1.69
N ARG A 141 17.71 -2.35 -1.90
CA ARG A 141 16.66 -1.46 -1.40
C ARG A 141 15.31 -1.73 -2.06
N ALA A 142 15.28 -2.02 -3.37
CA ALA A 142 14.05 -2.40 -4.05
C ALA A 142 13.49 -3.71 -3.49
N LYS A 143 14.35 -4.70 -3.24
CA LYS A 143 13.96 -5.99 -2.63
C LYS A 143 13.46 -5.81 -1.20
N ASP A 144 14.13 -4.99 -0.39
CA ASP A 144 13.71 -4.68 0.98
C ASP A 144 12.34 -3.99 1.02
N MET A 145 12.08 -3.08 0.08
CA MET A 145 10.77 -2.45 -0.09
C MET A 145 9.69 -3.49 -0.39
N THR A 146 9.94 -4.40 -1.33
CA THR A 146 9.01 -5.51 -1.65
C THR A 146 8.77 -6.39 -0.42
N ALA A 147 9.81 -6.83 0.28
CA ALA A 147 9.70 -7.68 1.46
C ALA A 147 8.99 -6.98 2.63
N CYS A 148 9.22 -5.68 2.82
CA CYS A 148 8.52 -4.89 3.83
C CYS A 148 7.03 -4.76 3.53
N LEU A 149 6.67 -4.46 2.27
CA LEU A 149 5.29 -4.34 1.86
C LEU A 149 4.56 -5.69 1.91
N ALA A 150 5.21 -6.78 1.50
CA ALA A 150 4.68 -8.14 1.61
C ALA A 150 4.36 -8.53 3.08
N ARG A 151 5.27 -8.26 4.01
CA ARG A 151 5.02 -8.47 5.45
C ARG A 151 3.85 -7.63 5.97
N SER A 152 3.71 -6.40 5.47
CA SER A 152 2.58 -5.53 5.83
C SER A 152 1.25 -6.07 5.30
N PHE A 153 1.21 -6.63 4.10
CA PHE A 153 0.03 -7.32 3.59
C PHE A 153 -0.34 -8.54 4.42
N GLN A 154 0.64 -9.38 4.75
CA GLN A 154 0.41 -10.56 5.59
C GLN A 154 -0.20 -10.18 6.95
N ARG A 155 0.36 -9.14 7.59
CA ARG A 155 -0.16 -8.66 8.88
C ARG A 155 -1.56 -8.07 8.73
N ALA A 156 -1.79 -7.19 7.75
CA ALA A 156 -3.11 -6.60 7.52
C ALA A 156 -4.17 -7.65 7.17
N LEU A 157 -3.78 -8.72 6.48
CA LEU A 157 -4.67 -9.86 6.19
C LEU A 157 -5.03 -10.63 7.45
N SER A 158 -4.04 -10.92 8.32
CA SER A 158 -4.28 -11.56 9.62
C SER A 158 -5.25 -10.73 10.46
N ASP A 159 -4.96 -9.43 10.63
CA ASP A 159 -5.79 -8.52 11.41
C ASP A 159 -7.24 -8.46 10.89
N TRP A 160 -7.43 -8.51 9.57
CA TRP A 160 -8.76 -8.53 8.93
C TRP A 160 -9.51 -9.85 9.19
N GLN A 161 -8.81 -10.99 9.13
CA GLN A 161 -9.40 -12.30 9.40
C GLN A 161 -9.80 -12.43 10.88
N ASP A 162 -8.95 -11.98 11.80
CA ASP A 162 -9.20 -12.02 13.25
C ASP A 162 -10.35 -11.08 13.66
N GLY A 163 -10.40 -9.88 13.07
CA GLY A 163 -11.51 -8.94 13.28
C GLY A 163 -12.83 -9.39 12.63
N GLY A 164 -12.79 -10.21 11.59
CA GLY A 164 -13.97 -10.80 10.94
C GLY A 164 -14.53 -12.01 11.68
N SER A 165 -13.69 -12.73 12.43
CA SER A 165 -14.05 -13.89 13.25
C SER A 165 -14.87 -13.53 14.50
N ALA A 166 -14.63 -12.36 15.10
CA ALA A 166 -15.28 -11.94 16.35
C ALA A 166 -16.74 -11.46 16.20
N THR A 167 -17.35 -11.51 15.01
CA THR A 167 -18.73 -11.02 14.77
C THR A 167 -19.67 -12.08 14.17
N LEU A 168 -19.35 -13.37 14.30
CA LEU A 168 -20.35 -14.42 14.14
C LEU A 168 -20.82 -14.86 15.52
N PRO A 169 -22.09 -14.62 15.91
CA PRO A 169 -22.63 -15.29 17.09
C PRO A 169 -22.50 -16.79 16.85
N GLN A 170 -21.75 -17.48 17.70
CA GLN A 170 -21.84 -18.93 17.78
C GLN A 170 -23.33 -19.28 17.92
N PRO A 171 -23.88 -20.18 17.11
CA PRO A 171 -25.16 -20.77 17.46
C PRO A 171 -24.94 -21.52 18.76
N GLU A 172 -25.51 -21.01 19.85
CA GLU A 172 -25.66 -21.74 21.10
C GLU A 172 -26.21 -23.12 20.76
N VAL A 173 -25.37 -24.14 20.90
CA VAL A 173 -25.80 -25.52 20.80
C VAL A 173 -26.69 -25.76 22.01
N ARG A 174 -28.00 -25.59 21.82
CA ARG A 174 -29.00 -26.00 22.81
C ARG A 174 -28.88 -27.50 22.99
N ALA A 175 -28.31 -27.89 24.12
CA ALA A 175 -28.47 -29.22 24.68
C ALA A 175 -29.97 -29.48 24.87
N LYS A 176 -30.47 -30.52 24.22
CA LYS A 176 -31.61 -31.29 24.71
C LYS A 176 -31.17 -32.75 24.72
N GLU A 177 -30.86 -33.21 25.93
CA GLU A 177 -30.91 -34.62 26.29
C GLU A 177 -32.36 -35.09 26.15
N ASP A 178 -32.56 -36.21 25.48
CA ASP A 178 -33.58 -37.22 25.82
C ASP A 178 -33.15 -38.56 25.21
N GLU A 179 -33.37 -39.62 25.99
CA GLU A 179 -32.70 -40.91 26.00
C GLU A 179 -33.46 -42.02 25.21
N ALA A 180 -32.75 -42.69 24.28
CA ALA A 180 -32.78 -44.13 23.87
C ALA A 180 -34.09 -44.88 23.46
N PRO A 181 -34.03 -46.17 23.02
CA PRO A 181 -33.23 -46.78 21.94
C PRO A 181 -34.06 -47.63 20.94
N GLY A 182 -33.51 -47.97 19.77
CA GLY A 182 -34.05 -49.04 18.92
C GLY A 182 -33.36 -49.18 17.55
N SER A 183 -32.71 -50.31 17.32
CA SER A 183 -32.05 -50.75 16.06
C SER A 183 -32.73 -52.07 15.59
N PRO A 184 -32.43 -52.64 14.40
CA PRO A 184 -32.06 -52.05 13.12
C PRO A 184 -32.94 -52.62 11.95
N ASN A 185 -32.91 -52.03 10.76
CA ASN A 185 -33.04 -52.83 9.53
C ASN A 185 -32.51 -52.13 8.25
N THR A 186 -31.63 -52.89 7.59
CA THR A 186 -31.14 -52.93 6.21
C THR A 186 -31.90 -52.09 5.16
N THR A 187 -31.20 -51.30 4.34
CA THR A 187 -30.86 -51.57 2.92
C THR A 187 -30.34 -50.31 2.20
N ARG A 188 -29.29 -50.52 1.42
CA ARG A 188 -28.55 -49.69 0.44
C ARG A 188 -29.28 -48.49 -0.18
N GLY A 189 -28.55 -47.37 -0.31
CA GLY A 189 -28.89 -46.27 -1.20
C GLY A 189 -27.76 -45.24 -1.31
N SER A 190 -27.07 -45.24 -2.44
CA SER A 190 -26.09 -44.24 -2.88
C SER A 190 -26.65 -42.82 -2.88
N THR A 191 -25.87 -41.81 -2.45
CA THR A 191 -25.68 -40.51 -3.14
C THR A 191 -24.73 -39.61 -2.35
N LEU A 192 -23.74 -39.05 -3.07
CA LEU A 192 -22.76 -38.09 -2.57
C LEU A 192 -23.44 -36.74 -2.25
N PRO A 193 -23.04 -36.00 -1.19
CA PRO A 193 -23.57 -34.67 -0.96
C PRO A 193 -22.90 -33.65 -1.90
N ALA A 194 -23.69 -33.10 -2.83
CA ALA A 194 -23.32 -31.93 -3.62
C ALA A 194 -23.45 -30.67 -2.77
N SER A 195 -22.36 -30.21 -2.16
CA SER A 195 -22.30 -28.96 -1.41
C SER A 195 -21.75 -27.83 -2.28
N LEU A 196 -22.56 -27.19 -3.12
CA LEU A 196 -22.26 -25.84 -3.67
C LEU A 196 -23.56 -25.03 -3.84
N GLY A 197 -24.19 -24.71 -2.71
CA GLY A 197 -25.26 -23.72 -2.63
C GLY A 197 -24.69 -22.31 -2.69
N LYS A 198 -24.91 -21.65 -3.84
CA LYS A 198 -24.61 -20.24 -4.15
C LYS A 198 -24.87 -19.29 -2.97
N VAL A 199 -23.82 -18.68 -2.43
CA VAL A 199 -23.96 -17.55 -1.50
C VAL A 199 -24.36 -16.30 -2.30
N ARG A 200 -25.65 -15.99 -2.23
CA ARG A 200 -26.27 -14.79 -2.78
C ARG A 200 -25.91 -13.60 -1.89
N TRP A 201 -25.04 -12.72 -2.39
CA TRP A 201 -24.72 -11.43 -1.78
C TRP A 201 -26.00 -10.62 -1.53
N ARG A 202 -26.35 -10.39 -0.26
CA ARG A 202 -27.39 -9.42 0.13
C ARG A 202 -26.74 -8.07 0.41
N ARG A 203 -26.94 -7.13 -0.51
CA ARG A 203 -26.67 -5.70 -0.33
C ARG A 203 -27.61 -5.14 0.75
N ARG A 204 -27.07 -4.88 1.95
CA ARG A 204 -27.75 -4.12 3.00
C ARG A 204 -27.61 -2.63 2.67
N GLY A 205 -28.58 -2.10 1.93
CA GLY A 205 -28.76 -0.66 1.73
C GLY A 205 -29.75 -0.12 2.77
N SER A 206 -29.22 0.53 3.80
CA SER A 206 -29.89 1.57 4.60
C SER A 206 -28.87 2.70 4.61
N VAL A 207 -29.18 3.95 4.26
CA VAL A 207 -30.02 4.87 5.05
C VAL A 207 -30.53 6.00 4.13
N SER A 208 -31.69 6.56 4.51
CA SER A 208 -31.95 8.02 4.56
C SER A 208 -32.53 8.74 3.32
N ARG A 209 -33.86 8.96 3.37
CA ARG A 209 -34.56 10.18 2.92
C ARG A 209 -34.04 11.36 3.77
N SER A 210 -33.86 12.63 3.40
CA SER A 210 -34.48 13.62 2.48
C SER A 210 -33.64 14.94 2.61
N PRO A 211 -34.01 16.15 2.11
CA PRO A 211 -34.87 16.54 1.00
C PRO A 211 -34.20 17.58 0.04
N LEU A 212 -34.93 17.88 -1.02
CA LEU A 212 -34.72 18.91 -2.04
C LEU A 212 -34.37 20.31 -1.48
N ARG A 213 -33.40 20.99 -2.10
CA ARG A 213 -33.38 22.45 -2.18
C ARG A 213 -33.02 22.88 -3.60
N ALA A 214 -34.06 23.24 -4.36
CA ALA A 214 -33.92 23.96 -5.60
C ALA A 214 -33.41 25.37 -5.29
N ILE A 215 -32.29 25.75 -5.91
CA ILE A 215 -31.87 27.16 -6.01
C ILE A 215 -31.91 27.51 -7.49
N THR A 216 -32.98 28.23 -7.84
CA THR A 216 -33.10 28.99 -9.07
C THR A 216 -32.04 30.08 -9.10
N ARG A 217 -31.12 30.03 -10.08
CA ARG A 217 -30.26 31.17 -10.38
C ARG A 217 -30.83 31.92 -11.57
N ARG A 218 -31.49 33.02 -11.27
CA ARG A 218 -31.96 34.07 -12.19
C ARG A 218 -30.70 34.69 -12.84
N GLY A 219 -30.51 34.46 -14.15
CA GLY A 219 -29.50 35.15 -14.95
C GLY A 219 -30.04 36.52 -15.36
N SER A 220 -29.39 37.57 -14.87
CA SER A 220 -29.65 38.95 -15.24
C SER A 220 -28.93 39.27 -16.54
N THR A 221 -29.64 39.92 -17.44
CA THR A 221 -29.12 40.62 -18.62
C THR A 221 -28.26 41.80 -18.24
N SER A 222 -27.12 41.92 -18.90
CA SER A 222 -26.35 43.15 -19.12
C SER A 222 -25.21 42.78 -20.07
N ASP A 223 -24.74 43.58 -20.99
CA ASP A 223 -25.24 44.72 -21.74
C ASP A 223 -24.18 44.88 -22.84
N SER A 224 -24.60 45.13 -24.07
CA SER A 224 -23.70 45.39 -25.19
C SER A 224 -22.95 46.70 -24.97
N TRP A 225 -21.64 46.71 -25.20
CA TRP A 225 -20.92 47.95 -25.49
C TRP A 225 -20.07 47.78 -26.75
N HIS A 226 -20.16 48.83 -27.57
CA HIS A 226 -19.43 49.13 -28.79
C HIS A 226 -17.91 49.11 -28.62
#